data_AF-A0A7K8NXG3-F1
#
_entry.id   AF-A0A7K8NXG3-F1
#
_cell.length_a   1.000
_cell.length_b   1.000
_cell.length_c   1.000
_cell.angle_alpha   90.00
_cell.angle_beta   90.00
_cell.angle_gamma   90.00
#
_symmetry.space_group_name_H-M   'P 1'
#
loop_
_entity.id
_entity.type
_entity.pdbx_description
1 polymer ?
#
loop_
_entity_poly.entity_id
_entity_poly.type
_entity_poly.pdbx_seq_one_letter_code
_entity_poly.pdbx_strand_id
1 'polypeptide(L)'
;DVTLDADTAHPRLEVSEDGKSVTDTGTIRNVPRTEKRFDSHLFVLAKEGYTSGKRYWEVDVGKRRTWDVGIARQPEARKGTLTLSPKNGFWVIGLADGREYWARTEPWTRLAVSGKPQKVGIFLDTTAKQLSFYDVSKKTAVHTFSLGGDSSQEGKFFPFFSTGSTSAKPDTEPLKIVQGFDDDNE
;
A
#
# COMPACT_ATOMS: atom_id res chain seq x y z
N ASP A 1 -9.11 -10.53 7.09
CA ASP A 1 -9.75 -9.48 6.29
C ASP A 1 -9.04 -8.16 6.61
N VAL A 2 -8.71 -7.34 5.60
CA VAL A 2 -7.95 -6.08 5.79
C VAL A 2 -8.92 -4.90 5.83
N THR A 3 -8.76 -4.01 6.80
CA THR A 3 -9.57 -2.78 6.91
C THR A 3 -8.68 -1.56 7.14
N LEU A 4 -9.00 -0.46 6.46
CA LEU A 4 -8.25 0.79 6.54
C LEU A 4 -8.50 1.52 7.87
N ASP A 5 -7.45 2.14 8.40
CA ASP A 5 -7.51 2.96 9.61
C ASP A 5 -7.56 4.46 9.26
N ALA A 6 -8.77 5.03 9.34
CA ALA A 6 -9.04 6.44 9.07
C ALA A 6 -8.27 7.40 10.01
N ASP A 7 -7.82 6.95 11.19
CA ASP A 7 -7.00 7.76 12.09
C ASP A 7 -5.57 7.92 11.59
N THR A 8 -5.13 7.05 10.69
CA THR A 8 -3.80 7.11 10.07
C THR A 8 -3.80 7.91 8.77
N ALA A 9 -4.95 7.93 8.08
CA ALA A 9 -5.09 8.50 6.75
C ALA A 9 -4.72 9.99 6.70
N HIS A 10 -3.95 10.39 5.71
CA HIS A 10 -3.70 11.82 5.45
C HIS A 10 -5.02 12.60 5.33
N PRO A 11 -5.13 13.85 5.81
CA PRO A 11 -6.39 14.63 5.82
C PRO A 11 -7.07 14.82 4.45
N ARG A 12 -6.33 14.66 3.35
CA ARG A 12 -6.86 14.71 1.98
C ARG A 12 -7.55 13.41 1.55
N LEU A 13 -7.26 12.32 2.25
CA LEU A 13 -7.82 11.01 1.98
C LEU A 13 -9.15 10.81 2.70
N GLU A 14 -10.04 10.12 2.04
CA GLU A 14 -11.29 9.63 2.60
C GLU A 14 -11.32 8.12 2.54
N VAL A 15 -11.46 7.50 3.71
CA VAL A 15 -11.70 6.07 3.86
C VAL A 15 -13.21 5.85 3.84
N SER A 16 -13.69 4.87 3.05
CA SER A 16 -15.11 4.51 3.01
C SER A 16 -15.60 3.98 4.36
N GLU A 17 -16.93 4.02 4.56
CA GLU A 17 -17.58 3.58 5.79
C GLU A 17 -17.24 2.12 6.16
N ASP A 18 -17.17 1.23 5.16
CA ASP A 18 -16.78 -0.17 5.31
C ASP A 18 -15.26 -0.38 5.54
N GLY A 19 -14.46 0.68 5.45
CA GLY A 19 -13.01 0.62 5.57
C GLY A 19 -12.30 -0.11 4.43
N LYS A 20 -12.96 -0.33 3.28
CA LYS A 20 -12.41 -1.09 2.15
C LYS A 20 -11.83 -0.24 1.04
N SER A 21 -12.13 1.04 0.99
CA SER A 21 -11.62 1.92 -0.07
C SER A 21 -11.05 3.21 0.47
N VAL A 22 -10.10 3.78 -0.29
CA VAL A 22 -9.53 5.10 -0.02
C VAL A 22 -9.47 5.94 -1.29
N THR A 23 -9.92 7.19 -1.16
CA THR A 23 -10.00 8.17 -2.26
C THR A 23 -9.25 9.45 -1.91
N ASP A 24 -8.52 10.02 -2.86
CA ASP A 24 -8.05 11.40 -2.75
C ASP A 24 -9.21 12.37 -3.06
N THR A 25 -9.65 13.12 -2.06
CA THR A 25 -10.80 14.05 -2.17
C THR A 25 -10.49 15.36 -2.86
N GLY A 26 -9.24 15.63 -3.23
CA GLY A 26 -8.89 16.89 -3.88
C GLY A 26 -8.64 18.05 -2.93
N THR A 27 -8.98 17.94 -1.64
CA THR A 27 -8.86 19.02 -0.65
C THR A 27 -8.48 18.50 0.75
N ILE A 28 -7.83 19.33 1.56
CA ILE A 28 -7.54 18.99 2.96
C ILE A 28 -8.83 19.07 3.76
N ARG A 29 -9.29 17.93 4.31
CA ARG A 29 -10.52 17.87 5.09
C ARG A 29 -10.27 18.27 6.55
N ASN A 30 -11.30 18.76 7.21
CA ASN A 30 -11.24 19.08 8.64
C ASN A 30 -11.43 17.79 9.47
N VAL A 31 -10.32 17.11 9.77
CA VAL A 31 -10.30 15.87 10.57
C VAL A 31 -9.43 16.05 11.82
N PRO A 32 -9.66 15.27 12.89
CA PRO A 32 -8.85 15.37 14.11
C PRO A 32 -7.36 15.18 13.83
N ARG A 33 -6.55 16.09 14.39
CA ARG A 33 -5.10 15.95 14.40
C ARG A 33 -4.71 14.92 15.45
N THR A 34 -4.03 13.86 15.03
CA THR A 34 -3.54 12.79 15.91
C THR A 34 -2.09 12.46 15.56
N GLU A 35 -1.35 11.91 16.52
CA GLU A 35 0.02 11.41 16.28
C GLU A 35 0.05 10.24 15.29
N LYS A 36 -1.07 9.50 15.17
CA LYS A 36 -1.22 8.39 14.23
C LYS A 36 -1.36 8.86 12.77
N ARG A 37 -1.75 10.10 12.52
CA ARG A 37 -2.08 10.59 11.18
C ARG A 37 -0.83 11.00 10.38
N PHE A 38 -0.73 10.57 9.13
CA PHE A 38 0.24 11.13 8.18
C PHE A 38 -0.13 12.57 7.80
N ASP A 39 0.86 13.46 7.71
CA ASP A 39 0.63 14.89 7.44
C ASP A 39 1.24 15.40 6.13
N SER A 40 2.21 14.67 5.58
CA SER A 40 3.01 15.08 4.42
C SER A 40 2.68 14.32 3.14
N HIS A 41 2.32 13.04 3.28
CA HIS A 41 2.13 12.10 2.17
C HIS A 41 0.73 11.51 2.20
N LEU A 42 0.18 11.21 1.02
CA LEU A 42 -1.15 10.62 0.85
C LEU A 42 -1.17 9.12 1.22
N PHE A 43 -0.81 8.82 2.47
CA PHE A 43 -0.67 7.48 3.00
C PHE A 43 -1.83 7.13 3.95
N VAL A 44 -2.11 5.83 4.03
CA VAL A 44 -3.00 5.22 5.01
C VAL A 44 -2.51 3.81 5.34
N LEU A 45 -2.69 3.38 6.59
CA LEU A 45 -2.43 2.01 7.04
C LEU A 45 -3.73 1.26 7.27
N ALA A 46 -3.66 -0.06 7.28
CA ALA A 46 -4.72 -0.88 7.86
C ALA A 46 -4.71 -0.81 9.40
N LYS A 47 -5.87 -1.09 10.02
CA LYS A 47 -6.02 -1.17 11.48
C LYS A 47 -5.22 -2.33 12.06
N GLU A 48 -5.30 -3.47 11.40
CA GLU A 48 -4.63 -4.70 11.80
C GLU A 48 -3.23 -4.77 11.21
N GLY A 49 -2.27 -5.14 12.06
CA GLY A 49 -0.92 -5.48 11.65
C GLY A 49 -0.58 -6.90 12.09
N TYR A 50 0.40 -7.49 11.43
CA TYR A 50 0.76 -8.89 11.54
C TYR A 50 2.17 -9.05 12.05
N THR A 51 2.34 -9.88 13.08
CA THR A 51 3.65 -10.26 13.64
C THR A 51 4.06 -11.66 13.20
N SER A 52 3.10 -12.50 12.81
CA SER A 52 3.34 -13.88 12.41
C SER A 52 2.31 -14.41 11.41
N GLY A 53 2.68 -15.51 10.74
CA GLY A 53 1.86 -16.27 9.82
C GLY A 53 1.95 -15.80 8.37
N LYS A 54 1.05 -16.37 7.57
CA LYS A 54 0.88 -16.07 6.15
C LYS A 54 -0.40 -15.27 5.95
N ARG A 55 -0.33 -14.19 5.17
CA ARG A 55 -1.47 -13.32 4.88
C ARG A 55 -1.49 -12.99 3.39
N TYR A 56 -2.69 -12.99 2.83
CA TYR A 56 -2.94 -12.58 1.46
C TYR A 56 -4.07 -11.57 1.43
N TRP A 57 -3.92 -10.55 0.60
CA TRP A 57 -5.01 -9.64 0.25
C TRP A 57 -4.77 -9.10 -1.16
N GLU A 58 -5.84 -8.64 -1.78
CA GLU A 58 -5.81 -8.05 -3.11
C GLU A 58 -6.20 -6.58 -3.02
N VAL A 59 -5.60 -5.77 -3.90
CA VAL A 59 -5.93 -4.37 -4.06
C VAL A 59 -6.32 -4.11 -5.50
N ASP A 60 -7.55 -3.71 -5.72
CA ASP A 60 -8.00 -3.11 -6.97
C ASP A 60 -7.39 -1.70 -7.05
N VAL A 61 -6.49 -1.55 -8.02
CA VAL A 61 -5.80 -0.30 -8.36
C VAL A 61 -6.43 0.38 -9.57
N GLY A 62 -7.41 -0.28 -10.22
CA GLY A 62 -8.19 0.24 -11.33
C GLY A 62 -7.35 0.87 -12.44
N LYS A 63 -7.86 1.97 -12.98
CA LYS A 63 -7.17 2.76 -14.01
C LYS A 63 -6.29 3.85 -13.41
N ARG A 64 -6.05 3.85 -12.09
CA ARG A 64 -5.22 4.86 -11.44
C ARG A 64 -3.87 5.02 -12.13
N ARG A 65 -3.39 6.26 -12.20
CA ARG A 65 -2.08 6.58 -12.80
C ARG A 65 -0.94 6.57 -11.78
N THR A 66 -1.25 6.77 -10.50
CA THR A 66 -0.27 6.74 -9.43
C THR A 66 -0.82 6.05 -8.20
N TRP A 67 -0.01 5.19 -7.60
CA TRP A 67 -0.32 4.50 -6.35
C TRP A 67 0.93 3.79 -5.82
N ASP A 68 0.97 3.54 -4.51
CA ASP A 68 1.89 2.61 -3.88
C ASP A 68 1.12 1.68 -2.93
N VAL A 69 1.46 0.40 -2.94
CA VAL A 69 0.86 -0.62 -2.08
C VAL A 69 1.92 -1.57 -1.54
N GLY A 70 1.69 -2.11 -0.35
CA GLY A 70 2.60 -3.08 0.27
C GLY A 70 2.40 -3.14 1.77
N ILE A 71 3.50 -3.17 2.52
CA ILE A 71 3.48 -3.11 3.98
C ILE A 71 4.43 -2.05 4.53
N ALA A 72 4.10 -1.56 5.71
CA ALA A 72 4.98 -0.77 6.56
C ALA A 72 5.20 -1.50 7.90
N ARG A 73 6.44 -1.59 8.35
CA ARG A 73 6.74 -1.90 9.77
C ARG A 73 6.50 -0.62 10.55
N GLN A 74 5.73 -0.70 11.64
CA GLN A 74 5.23 0.45 12.42
C GLN A 74 6.16 1.69 12.32
N PRO A 75 5.78 2.74 11.57
CA PRO A 75 6.64 3.91 11.47
C PRO A 75 6.64 4.63 12.81
N GLU A 76 7.81 4.74 13.42
CA GLU A 76 8.04 5.47 14.68
C GLU A 76 7.75 6.97 14.51
N ALA A 77 7.96 7.50 13.30
CA ALA A 77 7.60 8.86 12.90
C ALA A 77 6.59 8.84 11.74
N ARG A 78 5.49 9.57 11.91
CA ARG A 78 4.44 9.74 10.88
C ARG A 78 4.34 11.18 10.36
N LYS A 79 5.26 12.03 10.80
CA LYS A 79 5.28 13.46 10.56
C LYS A 79 6.45 13.81 9.65
N GLY A 80 6.24 14.80 8.79
CA GLY A 80 7.28 15.28 7.88
C GLY A 80 7.60 14.30 6.75
N THR A 81 8.68 14.58 6.02
CA THR A 81 9.01 13.83 4.79
C THR A 81 9.46 12.40 5.12
N LEU A 82 8.66 11.43 4.68
CA LEU A 82 9.01 10.01 4.71
C LEU A 82 9.59 9.57 3.36
N THR A 83 10.64 8.74 3.41
CA THR A 83 11.22 8.09 2.22
C THR A 83 10.84 6.61 2.23
N LEU A 84 10.12 6.18 1.20
CA LEU A 84 9.75 4.77 1.03
C LEU A 84 11.01 3.95 0.70
N SER A 85 11.44 3.13 1.65
CA SER A 85 12.49 2.12 1.45
C SER A 85 12.43 1.03 2.53
N PRO A 86 12.95 -0.20 2.26
CA PRO A 86 13.06 -1.24 3.27
C PRO A 86 13.82 -0.80 4.52
N LYS A 87 14.87 0.02 4.34
CA LYS A 87 15.67 0.60 5.43
C LYS A 87 14.82 1.46 6.38
N ASN A 88 13.82 2.16 5.82
CA ASN A 88 12.89 2.99 6.59
C ASN A 88 11.60 2.24 6.98
N GLY A 89 11.57 0.91 6.82
CA GLY A 89 10.44 0.09 7.22
C GLY A 89 9.31 0.02 6.20
N PHE A 90 9.55 0.31 4.92
CA PHE A 90 8.54 0.22 3.86
C PHE A 90 8.95 -0.81 2.79
N TRP A 91 8.07 -1.77 2.51
CA TRP A 91 8.23 -2.72 1.42
C TRP A 91 7.03 -2.59 0.50
N VAL A 92 7.19 -1.76 -0.52
CA VAL A 92 6.09 -1.29 -1.35
C VAL A 92 6.49 -1.27 -2.82
N ILE A 93 5.52 -1.56 -3.68
CA ILE A 93 5.62 -1.31 -5.12
C ILE A 93 4.61 -0.25 -5.52
N GLY A 94 4.85 0.42 -6.63
CA GLY A 94 3.95 1.46 -7.11
C GLY A 94 4.01 1.70 -8.61
N LEU A 95 3.00 2.39 -9.11
CA LEU A 95 2.93 2.93 -10.46
C LEU A 95 3.20 4.43 -10.42
N ALA A 96 4.07 4.91 -11.31
CA ALA A 96 4.37 6.32 -11.51
C ALA A 96 3.91 6.77 -12.90
N ASP A 97 3.22 7.91 -12.95
CA ASP A 97 2.73 8.59 -14.16
C ASP A 97 1.95 7.72 -15.15
N GLY A 98 1.36 6.62 -14.67
CA GLY A 98 0.63 5.65 -15.45
C GLY A 98 1.49 4.85 -16.43
N ARG A 99 2.82 4.85 -16.25
CA ARG A 99 3.77 4.28 -17.22
C ARG A 99 4.77 3.32 -16.59
N GLU A 100 5.30 3.65 -15.43
CA GLU A 100 6.45 2.93 -14.88
C GLU A 100 6.13 2.31 -13.53
N TYR A 101 6.47 1.03 -13.39
CA TYR A 101 6.33 0.30 -12.15
C TYR A 101 7.65 0.26 -11.41
N TRP A 102 7.60 0.48 -10.11
CA TRP A 102 8.79 0.58 -9.26
C TRP A 102 8.60 -0.21 -7.98
N ALA A 103 9.62 -0.95 -7.58
CA ALA A 103 9.82 -1.35 -6.19
C ALA A 103 10.62 -0.23 -5.51
N ARG A 104 10.12 0.25 -4.37
CA ARG A 104 10.77 1.32 -3.60
C ARG A 104 11.95 0.77 -2.78
N THR A 105 12.91 0.13 -3.45
CA THR A 105 14.21 -0.24 -2.87
C THR A 105 15.14 0.97 -2.77
N GLU A 106 16.35 0.84 -2.25
CA GLU A 106 17.35 1.91 -2.30
C GLU A 106 18.61 1.41 -3.05
N PRO A 107 18.87 1.87 -4.29
CA PRO A 107 18.05 2.77 -5.12
C PRO A 107 16.75 2.12 -5.60
N TRP A 108 15.80 2.89 -6.13
CA TRP A 108 14.53 2.36 -6.66
C TRP A 108 14.76 1.35 -7.79
N THR A 109 14.07 0.21 -7.74
CA THR A 109 14.19 -0.86 -8.74
C THR A 109 13.03 -0.77 -9.73
N ARG A 110 13.32 -0.61 -11.01
CA ARG A 110 12.30 -0.63 -12.07
C ARG A 110 11.75 -2.04 -12.25
N LEU A 111 10.43 -2.19 -12.34
CA LEU A 111 9.77 -3.48 -12.50
C LEU A 111 9.32 -3.69 -13.95
N ALA A 112 9.60 -4.88 -14.47
CA ALA A 112 9.12 -5.31 -15.78
C ALA A 112 7.71 -5.91 -15.65
N VAL A 113 6.71 -5.04 -15.61
CA VAL A 113 5.29 -5.45 -15.55
C VAL A 113 4.73 -5.48 -16.96
N SER A 114 4.14 -6.62 -17.36
CA SER A 114 3.46 -6.74 -18.64
C SER A 114 2.08 -6.09 -18.55
N GLY A 115 1.76 -5.14 -19.44
CA GLY A 115 0.47 -4.47 -19.45
C GLY A 115 0.20 -3.59 -18.22
N LYS A 116 -1.07 -3.38 -17.89
CA LYS A 116 -1.50 -2.54 -16.77
C LYS A 116 -2.38 -3.35 -15.80
N PRO A 117 -1.82 -3.99 -14.76
CA PRO A 117 -2.61 -4.72 -13.77
C PRO A 117 -3.69 -3.82 -13.20
N GLN A 118 -4.93 -4.32 -13.18
CA GLN A 118 -6.04 -3.66 -12.49
C GLN A 118 -6.11 -4.10 -11.03
N LYS A 119 -5.54 -5.27 -10.71
CA LYS A 119 -5.54 -5.84 -9.37
C LYS A 119 -4.16 -6.38 -9.01
N VAL A 120 -3.69 -6.01 -7.82
CA VAL A 120 -2.40 -6.43 -7.27
C VAL A 120 -2.64 -7.34 -6.07
N GLY A 121 -2.14 -8.57 -6.14
CA GLY A 121 -2.15 -9.51 -5.03
C GLY A 121 -0.91 -9.31 -4.17
N ILE A 122 -1.08 -9.30 -2.85
CA ILE A 122 0.00 -9.07 -1.89
C ILE A 122 0.02 -10.24 -0.91
N PHE A 123 1.17 -10.93 -0.85
CA PHE A 123 1.37 -12.11 -0.02
C PHE A 123 2.52 -11.88 0.96
N LEU A 124 2.18 -11.83 2.25
CA LEU A 124 3.14 -11.74 3.35
C LEU A 124 3.35 -13.12 3.96
N ASP A 125 4.60 -13.58 3.96
CA ASP A 125 5.04 -14.78 4.68
C ASP A 125 6.09 -14.37 5.72
N THR A 126 5.67 -14.17 6.97
CA THR A 126 6.59 -13.73 8.04
C THR A 126 7.59 -14.82 8.41
N THR A 127 7.23 -16.10 8.22
CA THR A 127 8.10 -17.24 8.53
C THR A 127 9.23 -17.33 7.51
N ALA A 128 8.91 -17.19 6.22
CA ALA A 128 9.89 -17.11 5.15
C ALA A 128 10.58 -15.74 5.06
N LYS A 129 10.13 -14.74 5.84
CA LYS A 129 10.57 -13.35 5.77
C LYS A 129 10.46 -12.78 4.35
N GLN A 130 9.32 -12.99 3.71
CA GLN A 130 9.08 -12.55 2.33
C GLN A 130 7.78 -11.77 2.20
N LEU A 131 7.81 -10.80 1.29
CA LEU A 131 6.64 -10.11 0.78
C LEU A 131 6.64 -10.18 -0.74
N SER A 132 5.64 -10.86 -1.30
CA SER A 132 5.50 -11.06 -2.74
C SER A 132 4.30 -10.33 -3.30
N PHE A 133 4.46 -9.83 -4.52
CA PHE A 133 3.45 -9.09 -5.28
C PHE A 133 3.12 -9.82 -6.57
N TYR A 134 1.85 -9.81 -6.96
CA TYR A 134 1.36 -10.53 -8.13
C TYR A 134 0.43 -9.65 -8.97
N ASP A 135 0.51 -9.79 -10.28
CA ASP A 135 -0.58 -9.41 -11.18
C ASP A 135 -1.64 -10.52 -11.07
N VAL A 136 -2.79 -10.21 -10.46
CA VAL A 136 -3.83 -11.20 -10.18
C VAL A 136 -4.43 -11.74 -11.47
N SER A 137 -4.69 -10.87 -12.44
CA SER A 137 -5.32 -11.26 -13.71
C SER A 137 -4.43 -12.20 -14.52
N LYS A 138 -3.11 -11.96 -14.51
CA LYS A 138 -2.15 -12.82 -15.22
C LYS A 138 -1.62 -13.98 -14.39
N LYS A 139 -1.88 -13.99 -13.08
CA LYS A 139 -1.34 -14.96 -12.12
C LYS A 139 0.19 -15.04 -12.16
N THR A 140 0.84 -13.90 -12.40
CA THR A 140 2.31 -13.81 -12.51
C THR A 140 2.90 -13.00 -11.36
N ALA A 141 4.04 -13.43 -10.84
CA ALA A 141 4.80 -12.66 -9.87
C ALA A 141 5.33 -11.36 -10.49
N VAL A 142 5.21 -10.26 -9.74
CA VAL A 142 5.69 -8.93 -10.12
C VAL A 142 7.00 -8.63 -9.41
N HIS A 143 7.07 -8.85 -8.09
CA HIS A 143 8.26 -8.59 -7.30
C HIS A 143 8.18 -9.34 -5.96
N THR A 144 9.33 -9.67 -5.38
CA THR A 144 9.42 -10.21 -4.01
C THR A 144 10.51 -9.48 -3.25
N PHE A 145 10.17 -8.92 -2.09
CA PHE A 145 11.13 -8.41 -1.13
C PHE A 145 11.52 -9.50 -0.13
N SER A 146 12.78 -9.47 0.28
CA SER A 146 13.22 -10.08 1.54
C SER A 146 12.99 -9.10 2.69
N LEU A 147 12.35 -9.57 3.76
CA LEU A 147 12.08 -8.81 4.99
C LEU A 147 13.28 -8.88 5.97
N GLY A 148 14.49 -9.11 5.45
CA GLY A 148 15.72 -9.31 6.23
C GLY A 148 16.62 -8.09 6.30
N GLY A 149 17.05 -7.76 7.53
CA GLY A 149 18.11 -6.83 7.91
C GLY A 149 18.41 -7.04 9.41
N ASP A 150 19.68 -6.90 9.81
CA ASP A 150 20.19 -7.23 11.14
C ASP A 150 19.32 -6.74 12.32
N SER A 151 19.28 -7.58 13.36
CA SER A 151 18.64 -7.40 14.67
C SER A 151 17.23 -7.97 14.84
N SER A 152 17.18 -8.90 15.79
CA SER A 152 16.16 -9.32 16.77
C SER A 152 14.83 -8.55 17.00
N GLN A 153 14.46 -7.55 16.21
CA GLN A 153 13.17 -6.88 16.39
C GLN A 153 12.07 -7.60 15.62
N GLU A 154 11.29 -8.40 16.35
CA GLU A 154 9.92 -8.76 15.98
C GLU A 154 9.16 -7.49 15.59
N GLY A 155 8.93 -7.30 14.29
CA GLY A 155 8.22 -6.15 13.76
C GLY A 155 6.76 -6.50 13.48
N LYS A 156 5.84 -5.63 13.90
CA LYS A 156 4.45 -5.68 13.43
C LYS A 156 4.35 -4.98 12.08
N PHE A 157 3.95 -5.72 11.05
CA PHE A 157 3.77 -5.22 9.68
C PHE A 157 2.32 -4.87 9.42
N PHE A 158 2.06 -3.65 8.96
CA PHE A 158 0.74 -3.15 8.61
C PHE A 158 0.62 -3.07 7.09
N PRO A 159 -0.46 -3.57 6.48
CA PRO A 159 -0.82 -3.22 5.11
C PRO A 159 -0.80 -1.71 4.91
N PHE A 160 -0.18 -1.29 3.82
CA PHE A 160 0.10 0.10 3.49
C PHE A 160 -0.48 0.43 2.12
N PHE A 161 -1.07 1.62 2.01
CA PHE A 161 -1.68 2.12 0.79
C PHE A 161 -1.37 3.62 0.61
N SER A 162 -1.16 4.01 -0.64
CA SER A 162 -0.92 5.39 -1.05
C SER A 162 -1.60 5.66 -2.37
N THR A 163 -2.32 6.78 -2.47
CA THR A 163 -2.94 7.24 -3.73
C THR A 163 -1.93 7.93 -4.66
N GLY A 164 -0.64 7.95 -4.29
CA GLY A 164 0.43 8.63 -5.03
C GLY A 164 0.65 10.07 -4.59
N SER A 165 1.29 10.88 -5.43
CA SER A 165 1.57 12.29 -5.15
C SER A 165 0.36 13.18 -5.45
N THR A 166 0.30 14.33 -4.79
CA THR A 166 -0.67 15.38 -5.13
C THR A 166 -0.44 15.87 -6.56
N SER A 167 -1.47 15.82 -7.39
CA SER A 167 -1.43 16.33 -8.76
C SER A 167 -2.49 17.42 -8.95
N ALA A 168 -2.28 18.28 -9.95
CA ALA A 168 -3.22 19.37 -10.27
C ALA A 168 -4.60 18.84 -10.73
N LYS A 169 -4.66 17.60 -11.22
CA LYS A 169 -5.89 16.87 -11.54
C LYS A 169 -5.88 15.56 -10.77
N PRO A 170 -6.44 15.53 -9.54
CA PRO A 170 -6.39 14.34 -8.70
C PRO A 170 -7.10 13.19 -9.40
N ASP A 171 -6.47 12.02 -9.31
CA ASP A 171 -7.08 10.78 -9.73
C ASP A 171 -8.06 10.34 -8.63
N THR A 172 -9.36 10.47 -8.93
CA THR A 172 -10.45 10.24 -7.98
C THR A 172 -10.89 8.77 -7.92
N GLU A 173 -10.30 7.89 -8.72
CA GLU A 173 -10.65 6.47 -8.71
C GLU A 173 -10.12 5.81 -7.43
N PRO A 174 -10.93 5.25 -6.54
CA PRO A 174 -10.46 4.74 -5.25
C PRO A 174 -9.47 3.57 -5.40
N LEU A 175 -8.54 3.44 -4.45
CA LEU A 175 -7.92 2.14 -4.18
C LEU A 175 -8.91 1.31 -3.36
N LYS A 176 -9.15 0.05 -3.73
CA LYS A 176 -10.09 -0.83 -3.02
C LYS A 176 -9.41 -2.12 -2.59
N ILE A 177 -9.59 -2.51 -1.34
CA ILE A 177 -9.25 -3.83 -0.85
C ILE A 177 -10.39 -4.76 -1.29
N VAL A 178 -10.04 -5.81 -2.03
CA VAL A 178 -10.99 -6.81 -2.50
C VAL A 178 -10.75 -8.14 -1.79
N GLN A 179 -11.83 -8.86 -1.48
CA GLN A 179 -11.72 -10.21 -0.95
C GLN A 179 -11.47 -11.17 -2.12
N GLY A 180 -10.58 -12.15 -1.96
CA GLY A 180 -10.17 -13.08 -3.02
C GLY A 180 -11.23 -14.12 -3.42
N PHE A 181 -12.51 -13.82 -3.19
CA PHE A 181 -13.67 -14.65 -3.52
C PHE A 181 -14.81 -13.74 -4.00
N ASP A 182 -14.52 -12.87 -4.97
CA ASP A 182 -15.60 -12.53 -5.90
C ASP A 182 -15.75 -13.79 -6.76
N ASP A 183 -16.78 -14.59 -6.47
CA ASP A 183 -17.21 -15.67 -7.34
C ASP A 183 -17.37 -15.09 -8.74
N ASP A 184 -16.45 -15.46 -9.65
CA ASP A 184 -16.67 -15.37 -11.09
C ASP A 184 -17.83 -16.34 -11.40
N ASN A 185 -19.05 -15.90 -11.14
CA ASN A 185 -20.28 -16.56 -11.53
C ASN A 185 -21.09 -15.60 -12.38
N GLU A 186 -20.66 -15.48 -13.64
CA GLU A 186 -21.55 -15.29 -14.80
C GLU A 186 -20.89 -15.83 -16.08
#